data_AF-E3UPD5-F1
#
_entry.id   AF-E3UPD5-F1
#
_cell.length_a   1.000
_cell.length_b   1.000
_cell.length_c   1.000
_cell.angle_alpha   90.00
_cell.angle_beta   90.00
_cell.angle_gamma   90.00
#
_symmetry.space_group_name_H-M   'P 1'
#
loop_
_entity.id
_entity.type
_entity.pdbx_description
1 polymer ?
#
loop_
_entity_poly.entity_id
_entity_poly.type
_entity_poly.pdbx_seq_one_letter_code
_entity_poly.pdbx_strand_id
1 'polypeptide(L)'
;MYPLVFTRSLLPLRHVVIIGLHPAFLHTDSKCLAAAKKTTTAAGGVMGLGKGKKKGAKLGAVEKKEMPVETDPHKLINYVCGSNIYTTGEDVKIKEDSEYPEWLWSLRTGPPPTLEELDPNTKEYWLRVRTAGMRRNNRLRSMRRF
;
A
#
# COMPACT_ATOMS: atom_id res chain seq x y z
N MET A 1 -74.73 -39.50 24.75
CA MET A 1 -73.57 -39.01 25.53
C MET A 1 -72.43 -38.81 24.55
N TYR A 2 -72.19 -37.57 24.10
CA TYR A 2 -71.06 -37.18 23.23
C TYR A 2 -69.76 -37.17 24.06
N PRO A 3 -68.57 -37.44 23.48
CA PRO A 3 -67.72 -36.35 22.94
C PRO A 3 -67.01 -36.71 21.61
N LEU A 4 -66.92 -35.81 20.63
CA LEU A 4 -65.88 -34.76 20.44
C LEU A 4 -64.47 -35.32 20.17
N VAL A 5 -63.98 -35.19 18.93
CA VAL A 5 -62.81 -34.33 18.62
C VAL A 5 -62.62 -34.12 17.11
N PHE A 6 -63.06 -32.94 16.67
CA PHE A 6 -62.32 -31.94 15.91
C PHE A 6 -61.29 -32.44 14.87
N THR A 7 -61.74 -32.58 13.62
CA THR A 7 -60.88 -32.72 12.43
C THR A 7 -60.08 -31.44 12.21
N ARG A 8 -58.78 -31.48 12.49
CA ARG A 8 -57.86 -30.37 12.25
C ARG A 8 -57.38 -30.41 10.79
N SER A 9 -57.89 -29.48 9.99
CA SER A 9 -57.48 -29.20 8.61
C SER A 9 -55.96 -29.02 8.50
N LEU A 10 -55.30 -29.87 7.72
CA LEU A 10 -53.92 -29.65 7.27
C LEU A 10 -53.95 -28.80 6.00
N LEU A 11 -53.60 -27.52 6.12
CA LEU A 11 -53.34 -26.64 4.98
C LEU A 11 -51.98 -27.00 4.36
N PRO A 12 -51.85 -26.99 3.01
CA PRO A 12 -50.63 -27.38 2.31
C PRO A 12 -49.53 -26.31 2.40
N LEU A 13 -48.30 -26.77 2.64
CA LEU A 13 -47.06 -25.98 2.62
C LEU A 13 -46.83 -25.37 1.23
N ARG A 14 -47.16 -24.08 1.07
CA ARG A 14 -46.78 -23.29 -0.10
C ARG A 14 -45.27 -23.07 -0.05
N HIS A 15 -44.56 -23.56 -1.06
CA HIS A 15 -43.15 -23.27 -1.28
C HIS A 15 -42.99 -21.76 -1.53
N VAL A 16 -42.35 -21.06 -0.59
CA VAL A 16 -41.92 -19.68 -0.77
C VAL A 16 -40.57 -19.73 -1.50
N VAL A 17 -40.60 -19.47 -2.80
CA VAL A 17 -39.40 -19.18 -3.59
C VAL A 17 -38.94 -17.77 -3.21
N ILE A 18 -37.93 -17.68 -2.35
CA ILE A 18 -37.24 -16.42 -2.06
C ILE A 18 -36.30 -16.14 -3.25
N ILE A 19 -36.77 -15.31 -4.17
CA ILE A 19 -35.90 -14.60 -5.10
C ILE A 19 -35.29 -13.44 -4.31
N GLY A 20 -33.98 -13.47 -4.08
CA GLY A 20 -33.33 -12.33 -3.44
C GLY A 20 -31.83 -12.52 -3.22
N LEU A 21 -31.09 -11.64 -3.88
CA LEU A 21 -29.74 -11.17 -3.53
C LEU A 21 -28.54 -12.01 -4.01
N HIS A 22 -28.15 -11.64 -5.23
CA HIS A 22 -26.78 -11.55 -5.73
C HIS A 22 -25.75 -11.18 -4.63
N PRO A 23 -24.82 -12.06 -4.24
CA PRO A 23 -23.68 -11.67 -3.45
C PRO A 23 -22.60 -11.06 -4.35
N ALA A 24 -22.31 -9.80 -4.05
CA ALA A 24 -21.26 -8.99 -4.65
C ALA A 24 -19.92 -9.74 -4.74
N PHE A 25 -19.31 -9.68 -5.93
CA PHE A 25 -17.89 -9.88 -6.14
C PHE A 25 -17.11 -8.92 -5.21
N LEU A 26 -16.57 -9.43 -4.11
CA LEU A 26 -15.59 -8.71 -3.29
C LEU A 26 -14.22 -8.86 -3.97
N HIS A 27 -13.96 -8.04 -4.98
CA HIS A 27 -12.60 -7.77 -5.43
C HIS A 27 -11.88 -7.00 -4.31
N THR A 28 -11.03 -7.69 -3.54
CA THR A 28 -10.14 -7.06 -2.56
C THR A 28 -8.97 -6.43 -3.30
N ASP A 29 -9.21 -5.23 -3.79
CA ASP A 29 -8.22 -4.37 -4.39
C ASP A 29 -7.26 -3.90 -3.28
N SER A 30 -6.19 -4.67 -3.06
CA SER A 30 -5.28 -4.53 -1.93
C SER A 30 -4.32 -3.36 -2.12
N LYS A 31 -4.84 -2.13 -2.09
CA LYS A 31 -4.03 -0.91 -2.03
C LYS A 31 -3.55 -0.70 -0.60
N CYS A 32 -2.37 -1.22 -0.29
CA CYS A 32 -1.69 -0.97 0.97
C CYS A 32 -1.19 0.47 1.04
N LEU A 33 -2.03 1.38 1.53
CA LEU A 33 -1.64 2.75 1.87
C LEU A 33 -0.70 2.72 3.08
N ALA A 34 0.61 2.74 2.83
CA ALA A 34 1.59 3.06 3.85
C ALA A 34 1.43 4.55 4.21
N ALA A 35 0.77 4.85 5.33
CA ALA A 35 0.75 6.18 5.89
C ALA A 35 2.16 6.56 6.36
N ALA A 36 2.92 7.26 5.51
CA ALA A 36 4.21 7.83 5.85
C ALA A 36 4.01 9.00 6.83
N LYS A 37 4.05 8.72 8.14
CA LYS A 37 4.19 9.77 9.15
C LYS A 37 5.64 10.26 9.12
N LYS A 38 5.87 11.49 8.65
CA LYS A 38 7.17 12.17 8.74
C LYS A 38 7.47 12.48 10.21
N THR A 39 8.10 11.56 10.92
CA THR A 39 8.69 11.83 12.25
C THR A 39 10.11 12.34 12.05
N THR A 40 10.25 13.63 11.81
CA THR A 40 11.50 14.33 12.14
C THR A 40 11.32 14.84 13.56
N THR A 41 11.90 14.13 14.53
CA THR A 41 12.53 14.65 15.75
C THR A 41 12.89 13.44 16.61
N ALA A 42 14.11 12.94 16.44
CA ALA A 42 14.74 12.05 17.39
C ALA A 42 16.24 12.33 17.41
N ALA A 43 16.60 13.46 18.02
CA ALA A 43 17.93 13.69 18.57
C ALA A 43 17.81 14.71 19.70
N GLY A 44 17.87 14.20 20.94
CA GLY A 44 18.41 14.84 22.14
C GLY A 44 17.92 16.22 22.56
N GLY A 45 17.32 16.31 23.75
CA GLY A 45 17.30 17.57 24.50
C GLY A 45 16.07 17.76 25.38
N VAL A 46 16.25 17.44 26.66
CA VAL A 46 15.55 18.01 27.82
C VAL A 46 15.15 19.49 27.65
N MET A 47 14.06 19.89 28.31
CA MET A 47 13.41 21.22 28.45
C MET A 47 12.08 21.29 27.66
N GLY A 48 10.89 21.27 28.26
CA GLY A 48 10.50 21.97 29.48
C GLY A 48 10.42 23.48 29.19
N LEU A 49 9.20 24.03 29.18
CA LEU A 49 8.89 25.47 29.16
C LEU A 49 9.38 26.28 27.95
N GLY A 50 8.44 26.75 27.14
CA GLY A 50 8.73 27.86 26.24
C GLY A 50 7.66 28.07 25.18
N LYS A 51 6.73 28.96 25.49
CA LYS A 51 5.80 29.61 24.56
C LYS A 51 6.60 30.49 23.58
N GLY A 52 7.42 29.85 22.74
CA GLY A 52 8.30 30.48 21.78
C GLY A 52 7.65 30.46 20.41
N LYS A 53 7.07 31.61 20.05
CA LYS A 53 6.58 31.96 18.71
C LYS A 53 7.70 31.75 17.69
N LYS A 54 7.86 30.52 17.17
CA LYS A 54 8.69 30.27 15.99
C LYS A 54 7.97 30.92 14.82
N LYS A 55 8.45 32.12 14.47
CA LYS A 55 8.15 32.84 13.24
C LYS A 55 8.11 31.80 12.12
N GLY A 56 6.93 31.64 11.51
CA GLY A 56 6.77 30.91 10.28
C GLY A 56 7.59 31.61 9.22
N ALA A 57 8.86 31.25 9.13
CA ALA A 57 9.61 31.40 7.91
C ALA A 57 8.82 30.61 6.88
N LYS A 58 8.09 31.33 6.02
CA LYS A 58 7.64 30.82 4.74
C LYS A 58 8.87 30.22 4.09
N LEU A 59 9.04 28.91 4.24
CA LEU A 59 9.83 28.12 3.30
C LEU A 59 9.13 28.42 1.98
N GLY A 60 9.73 29.33 1.19
CA GLY A 60 9.24 29.65 -0.14
C GLY A 60 8.99 28.33 -0.83
N ALA A 61 7.76 28.15 -1.31
CA ALA A 61 7.44 27.00 -2.13
C ALA A 61 8.37 27.09 -3.33
N VAL A 62 9.46 26.31 -3.29
CA VAL A 62 10.29 26.07 -4.45
C VAL A 62 9.35 25.44 -5.46
N GLU A 63 8.93 26.25 -6.42
CA GLU A 63 8.07 25.82 -7.50
C GLU A 63 8.79 24.67 -8.21
N LYS A 64 8.17 23.49 -8.21
CA LYS A 64 8.74 22.32 -8.86
C LYS A 64 8.78 22.64 -10.35
N LYS A 65 9.99 22.78 -10.90
CA LYS A 65 10.16 22.89 -12.34
C LYS A 65 9.81 21.53 -12.94
N GLU A 66 8.65 21.44 -13.59
CA GLU A 66 8.26 20.29 -14.37
C GLU A 66 9.00 20.36 -15.71
N MET A 67 9.99 19.49 -15.90
CA MET A 67 10.66 19.38 -17.20
C MET A 67 9.76 18.61 -18.17
N PRO A 68 9.68 19.04 -19.44
CA PRO A 68 8.89 18.33 -20.44
C PRO A 68 9.43 16.92 -20.61
N VAL A 69 8.54 15.93 -20.62
CA VAL A 69 8.91 14.54 -20.86
C VAL A 69 9.12 14.37 -22.36
N GLU A 70 10.32 13.93 -22.75
CA GLU A 70 10.64 13.60 -24.14
C GLU A 70 9.70 12.50 -24.66
N THR A 71 9.15 12.69 -25.87
CA THR A 71 8.19 11.77 -26.50
C THR A 71 8.81 10.92 -27.61
N ASP A 72 10.07 11.18 -27.96
CA ASP A 72 10.76 10.48 -29.03
C ASP A 72 11.15 9.04 -28.61
N PRO A 73 10.65 7.99 -29.28
CA PRO A 73 10.90 6.60 -28.87
C PRO A 73 12.38 6.21 -28.98
N HIS A 74 13.10 6.73 -29.98
CA HIS A 74 14.54 6.46 -30.14
C HIS A 74 15.38 7.00 -28.99
N LYS A 75 15.00 8.13 -28.40
CA LYS A 75 15.72 8.67 -27.23
C LYS A 75 15.41 7.84 -25.98
N LEU A 76 14.15 7.46 -25.77
CA LEU A 76 13.70 6.69 -24.61
C LEU A 76 14.34 5.29 -24.51
N ILE A 77 14.64 4.66 -25.65
CA ILE A 77 15.28 3.33 -25.67
C ILE A 77 16.79 3.43 -25.43
N ASN A 78 17.44 4.50 -25.91
CA ASN A 78 18.90 4.61 -25.88
C ASN A 78 19.43 5.38 -24.66
N TYR A 79 18.62 6.23 -24.03
CA TYR A 79 19.04 7.13 -22.97
C TYR A 79 18.11 7.05 -21.76
N VAL A 80 18.69 7.21 -20.57
CA VAL A 80 17.94 7.36 -19.31
C VAL A 80 17.54 8.83 -19.16
N CYS A 81 16.43 9.19 -19.78
CA CYS A 81 15.90 10.56 -19.74
C CYS A 81 15.65 11.02 -18.30
N GLY A 82 16.16 12.20 -17.94
CA GLY A 82 16.03 12.77 -16.59
C GLY A 82 17.09 12.31 -15.60
N SER A 83 18.13 11.61 -16.06
CA SER A 83 19.30 11.28 -15.25
C SER A 83 20.20 12.50 -15.02
N ASN A 84 20.27 13.42 -15.98
CA ASN A 84 21.04 14.65 -15.83
C ASN A 84 20.28 15.73 -15.04
N ILE A 85 20.84 16.13 -13.89
CA ILE A 85 20.31 17.22 -13.04
C ILE A 85 20.96 18.59 -13.33
N TYR A 86 22.04 18.60 -14.12
CA TYR A 86 22.80 19.81 -14.43
C TYR A 86 22.22 20.49 -15.66
N THR A 87 22.39 21.81 -15.75
CA THR A 87 21.95 22.60 -16.91
C THR A 87 22.76 22.31 -18.18
N THR A 88 23.94 21.73 -18.03
CA THR A 88 24.87 21.40 -19.11
C THR A 88 25.29 19.95 -18.96
N GLY A 89 25.00 19.12 -19.96
CA GLY A 89 25.36 17.71 -19.98
C GLY A 89 24.39 16.88 -20.81
N GLU A 90 24.79 15.66 -21.14
CA GLU A 90 23.96 14.67 -21.80
C GLU A 90 23.44 13.64 -20.78
N ASP A 91 22.29 13.03 -21.08
CA ASP A 91 21.74 11.94 -20.28
C ASP A 91 22.58 10.66 -20.41
N VAL A 92 22.51 9.81 -19.38
CA VAL A 92 23.25 8.54 -19.37
C VAL A 92 22.73 7.62 -20.48
N LYS A 93 23.62 7.20 -21.38
CA LYS A 93 23.32 6.23 -22.43
C LYS A 93 23.22 4.81 -21.86
N ILE A 94 22.19 4.07 -22.27
CA ILE A 94 22.00 2.66 -21.94
C ILE A 94 23.03 1.85 -22.73
N LYS A 95 23.70 0.94 -22.02
CA LYS A 95 24.75 0.07 -22.56
C LYS A 95 24.21 -1.34 -22.81
N GLU A 96 25.06 -2.21 -23.31
CA GLU A 96 24.72 -3.63 -23.50
C GLU A 96 24.57 -4.37 -22.17
N ASP A 97 23.74 -5.41 -22.14
CA ASP A 97 23.41 -6.17 -20.93
C ASP A 97 24.63 -6.78 -20.24
N SER A 98 25.69 -7.10 -21.00
CA SER A 98 26.96 -7.66 -20.52
C SER A 98 27.77 -6.72 -19.62
N GLU A 99 27.57 -5.40 -19.75
CA GLU A 99 28.27 -4.42 -18.90
C GLU A 99 27.64 -4.31 -17.50
N TYR A 100 26.39 -4.74 -17.36
CA TYR A 100 25.69 -4.71 -16.09
C TYR A 100 25.93 -5.99 -15.30
N PRO A 101 26.05 -5.91 -13.97
CA PRO A 101 26.31 -7.09 -13.15
C PRO A 101 25.10 -8.03 -13.12
N GLU A 102 25.36 -9.34 -13.07
CA GLU A 102 24.34 -10.40 -13.15
C GLU A 102 23.22 -10.30 -12.11
N TRP A 103 23.52 -9.77 -10.92
CA TRP A 103 22.52 -9.63 -9.86
C TRP A 103 21.37 -8.69 -10.24
N LEU A 104 21.57 -7.78 -11.21
CA LEU A 104 20.53 -6.86 -11.69
C LEU A 104 19.33 -7.63 -12.25
N TRP A 105 19.61 -8.66 -13.05
CA TRP A 105 18.60 -9.50 -13.70
C TRP A 105 17.97 -10.51 -12.75
N SER A 106 18.61 -10.77 -11.62
CA SER A 106 18.10 -11.63 -10.55
C SER A 106 17.11 -10.91 -9.61
N LEU A 107 16.95 -9.59 -9.74
CA LEU A 107 16.03 -8.82 -8.91
C LEU A 107 14.56 -9.12 -9.23
N ARG A 108 13.74 -9.22 -8.18
CA ARG A 108 12.28 -9.36 -8.32
C ARG A 108 11.66 -8.01 -8.71
N THR A 109 11.13 -7.93 -9.92
CA THR A 109 10.35 -6.78 -10.43
C THR A 109 8.84 -6.92 -10.19
N GLY A 110 8.39 -8.11 -9.78
CA GLY A 110 6.99 -8.42 -9.52
C GLY A 110 6.46 -7.93 -8.16
N PRO A 111 5.25 -8.36 -7.79
CA PRO A 111 4.68 -8.04 -6.49
C PRO A 111 5.58 -8.56 -5.35
N PRO A 112 5.58 -7.87 -4.20
CA PRO A 112 6.38 -8.30 -3.06
C PRO A 112 5.88 -9.67 -2.58
N PRO A 113 6.79 -10.60 -2.26
CA PRO A 113 6.42 -11.95 -1.90
C PRO A 113 5.52 -12.00 -0.66
N THR A 114 4.65 -13.00 -0.63
CA THR A 114 3.73 -13.22 0.50
C THR A 114 4.46 -13.88 1.67
N LEU A 115 3.86 -13.87 2.86
CA LEU A 115 4.51 -14.44 4.04
C LEU A 115 4.74 -15.96 3.91
N GLU A 116 3.87 -16.64 3.15
CA GLU A 116 3.89 -18.09 2.94
C GLU A 116 5.02 -18.54 2.00
N GLU A 117 5.43 -17.67 1.08
CA GLU A 117 6.52 -17.92 0.14
C GLU A 117 7.92 -17.73 0.76
N LEU A 118 8.00 -17.04 1.91
CA LEU A 118 9.28 -16.73 2.55
C LEU A 118 9.71 -17.83 3.51
N ASP A 119 11.01 -18.15 3.50
CA ASP A 119 11.60 -19.10 4.42
C ASP A 119 11.73 -18.51 5.84
N PRO A 120 11.18 -19.16 6.89
CA PRO A 120 11.29 -18.74 8.28
C PRO A 120 12.71 -18.54 8.82
N ASN A 121 13.72 -19.16 8.19
CA ASN A 121 15.12 -19.03 8.61
C ASN A 121 15.78 -17.74 8.09
N THR A 122 15.10 -16.99 7.23
CA THR A 122 15.61 -15.74 6.67
C THR A 122 15.17 -14.51 7.47
N LYS A 123 16.00 -13.46 7.46
CA LYS A 123 15.65 -12.18 8.11
C LYS A 123 14.43 -11.51 7.47
N GLU A 124 14.26 -11.69 6.17
CA GLU A 124 13.18 -11.10 5.37
C GLU A 124 11.80 -11.55 5.86
N TYR A 125 11.67 -12.83 6.22
CA TYR A 125 10.45 -13.40 6.77
C TYR A 125 10.04 -12.64 8.04
N TRP A 126 10.95 -12.49 8.99
CA TRP A 126 10.68 -11.83 10.26
C TRP A 126 10.39 -10.33 10.13
N LEU A 127 11.03 -9.65 9.17
CA LEU A 127 10.68 -8.26 8.84
C LEU A 127 9.24 -8.14 8.32
N ARG A 128 8.79 -9.12 7.54
CA ARG A 128 7.42 -9.20 7.03
C ARG A 128 6.42 -9.49 8.15
N VAL A 129 6.71 -10.46 9.03
CA VAL A 129 5.91 -10.77 10.24
C VAL A 129 5.76 -9.53 11.11
N ARG A 130 6.87 -8.82 11.38
CA ARG A 130 6.86 -7.60 12.19
C ARG A 130 5.95 -6.53 11.57
N THR A 131 6.09 -6.30 10.27
CA THR A 131 5.25 -5.34 9.54
C THR A 131 3.77 -5.71 9.61
N ALA A 132 3.43 -6.99 9.44
CA ALA A 132 2.06 -7.49 9.56
C ALA A 132 1.49 -7.30 10.98
N GLY A 133 2.28 -7.60 12.01
CA GLY A 133 1.93 -7.37 13.41
C GLY A 133 1.68 -5.88 13.72
N MET A 134 2.54 -4.99 13.23
CA MET A 134 2.35 -3.54 13.36
C MET A 134 1.07 -3.07 12.68
N ARG A 135 0.78 -3.55 11.47
CA ARG A 135 -0.47 -3.21 10.75
C ARG A 135 -1.70 -3.66 11.54
N ARG A 136 -1.69 -4.88 12.07
CA ARG A 136 -2.77 -5.41 12.93
C ARG A 136 -2.94 -4.55 14.18
N ASN A 137 -1.85 -4.24 14.89
CA ASN A 137 -1.90 -3.45 16.10
C ASN A 137 -2.40 -2.01 15.84
N ASN A 138 -1.96 -1.39 14.74
CA ASN A 138 -2.46 -0.07 14.35
C ASN A 138 -3.97 -0.10 14.06
N ARG A 139 -4.47 -1.16 13.42
CA ARG A 139 -5.92 -1.34 13.19
C ARG A 139 -6.69 -1.55 14.50
N LEU A 140 -6.16 -2.36 15.41
CA LEU A 140 -6.78 -2.57 16.72
C LEU A 140 -6.79 -1.28 17.55
N ARG A 141 -5.69 -0.52 17.51
CA ARG A 141 -5.57 0.76 18.19
C ARG A 141 -6.50 1.82 17.60
N SER A 142 -6.71 1.85 16.28
CA SER A 142 -7.67 2.77 15.67
C SER A 142 -9.12 2.45 16.04
N MET A 143 -9.44 1.18 16.32
CA MET A 143 -10.78 0.77 16.74
C MET A 143 -11.02 0.91 18.25
N ARG A 144 -9.95 1.03 19.05
CA ARG A 144 -10.07 1.26 20.49
C ARG A 144 -10.56 2.68 20.73
N ARG A 145 -11.68 2.82 21.44
CA ARG A 145 -12.09 4.11 21.98
C ARG A 145 -11.32 4.36 23.27
N PHE A 146 -10.47 5.39 23.21
CA PHE A 146 -9.56 5.89 24.26
C PHE A 146 -8.49 4.88 24.72
#